data_AF-A0A2R4WHD2-F1
#
_entry.id   AF-A0A2R4WHD2-F1
#
_cell.length_a   1.000
_cell.length_b   1.000
_cell.length_c   1.000
_cell.angle_alpha   90.00
_cell.angle_beta   90.00
_cell.angle_gamma   90.00
#
_symmetry.space_group_name_H-M   'P 1'
#
loop_
_entity.id
_entity.type
_entity.pdbx_description
1 polymer ?
#
loop_
_entity_poly.entity_id
_entity_poly.type
_entity_poly.pdbx_seq_one_letter_code
_entity_poly.pdbx_strand_id
1 'polypeptide(L)' 'MNSPFPGAPKSRGRPKTTGRGTGIMVRCHEEQLGALDAWIADQPDPKPSRPEAIREALAEHLTAKGYLK' A
#
# COMPACT_ATOMS: atom_id res chain seq x y z
N MET A 1 13.19 -52.57 -9.14
CA MET A 1 14.29 -51.59 -9.02
C MET A 1 14.25 -50.71 -10.26
N ASN A 2 14.02 -49.40 -10.11
CA ASN A 2 14.62 -48.30 -10.92
C ASN A 2 13.91 -46.95 -10.66
N SER A 3 14.51 -46.21 -9.71
CA SER A 3 14.81 -44.77 -9.61
C SER A 3 13.74 -43.66 -9.79
N PRO A 4 13.80 -42.60 -8.94
CA PRO A 4 12.90 -41.43 -8.98
C PRO A 4 13.40 -40.37 -9.97
N PHE A 5 12.48 -39.69 -10.66
CA PHE A 5 12.79 -38.59 -11.60
C PHE A 5 13.49 -37.41 -10.88
N PRO A 6 14.68 -36.97 -11.36
CA PRO A 6 15.38 -35.82 -10.81
C PRO A 6 15.02 -34.54 -11.57
N GLY A 7 14.79 -33.44 -10.83
CA GLY A 7 15.15 -32.10 -11.30
C GLY A 7 14.13 -31.33 -12.12
N ALA A 8 13.17 -30.71 -11.45
CA ALA A 8 12.76 -29.36 -11.82
C ALA A 8 12.74 -28.50 -10.55
N PRO A 9 13.61 -27.48 -10.38
CA PRO A 9 13.43 -26.52 -9.30
C PRO A 9 12.06 -25.86 -9.51
N LYS A 10 11.16 -25.97 -8.51
CA LYS A 10 9.86 -25.31 -8.54
C LYS A 10 10.09 -23.85 -8.92
N SER A 11 9.56 -23.46 -10.07
CA SER A 11 9.66 -22.10 -10.61
C SER A 11 9.37 -21.15 -9.46
N ARG A 12 10.38 -20.32 -9.16
CA ARG A 12 10.38 -19.24 -8.19
C ARG A 12 8.97 -18.63 -8.20
N GLY A 13 8.18 -18.85 -7.15
CA GLY A 13 6.85 -18.26 -7.03
C GLY A 13 6.93 -16.77 -7.38
N ARG A 14 5.87 -16.22 -8.00
CA ARG A 14 5.80 -14.87 -8.59
C ARG A 14 6.80 -13.93 -7.92
N PRO A 15 7.76 -13.34 -8.67
CA PRO A 15 8.79 -12.47 -8.09
C PRO A 15 8.11 -11.50 -7.12
N LYS A 16 8.72 -11.26 -5.96
CA LYS A 16 8.22 -10.31 -4.95
C LYS A 16 8.02 -8.95 -5.63
N THR A 17 6.87 -8.75 -6.26
CA THR A 17 6.38 -7.48 -6.78
C THR A 17 6.29 -6.62 -5.54
N THR A 18 7.23 -5.68 -5.39
CA THR A 18 7.31 -4.67 -4.31
C THR A 18 6.29 -4.96 -3.23
N GLY A 19 6.61 -5.96 -2.39
CA GLY A 19 5.62 -6.84 -1.73
C GLY A 19 4.41 -6.05 -1.24
N ARG A 20 3.17 -6.51 -1.55
CA ARG A 20 1.88 -5.98 -1.03
C ARG A 20 2.17 -5.22 0.25
N GLY A 21 2.27 -3.88 0.18
CA GLY A 21 2.92 -3.09 1.23
C GLY A 21 2.48 -3.51 2.63
N THR A 22 3.34 -3.36 3.64
CA THR A 22 3.01 -3.79 5.01
C THR A 22 1.64 -3.23 5.42
N GLY A 23 0.67 -4.12 5.62
CA GLY A 23 -0.68 -3.72 6.00
C GLY A 23 -0.67 -3.19 7.43
N ILE A 24 -0.79 -1.88 7.57
CA ILE A 24 -0.91 -1.24 8.89
C ILE A 24 -2.41 -1.09 9.19
N MET A 25 -2.91 -1.89 10.13
CA MET A 25 -4.29 -1.75 10.62
C MET A 25 -4.33 -0.67 11.69
N VAL A 26 -4.67 0.56 11.29
CA VAL A 26 -4.90 1.68 12.21
C VAL A 26 -6.39 1.86 12.43
N ARG A 27 -6.80 1.98 13.70
CA ARG A 27 -8.16 2.39 14.04
C ARG A 27 -8.19 3.91 14.10
N CYS A 28 -8.81 4.54 13.12
CA CYS A 28 -9.04 5.99 13.11
C CYS A 28 -10.41 6.29 13.73
N HIS A 29 -10.49 7.39 14.48
CA HIS A 29 -11.75 7.89 15.02
C HIS A 29 -12.54 8.69 13.97
N GLU A 30 -13.83 8.93 14.22
CA GLU A 30 -14.75 9.59 13.28
C GLU A 30 -14.27 10.98 12.85
N GLU A 31 -13.67 11.75 13.76
CA GLU A 31 -13.10 13.07 13.44
C GLU A 31 -12.01 12.99 12.36
N GLN A 32 -11.11 12.01 12.47
CA GLN A 32 -10.04 11.80 11.50
C GLN A 32 -10.57 11.25 10.17
N LEU A 33 -11.57 10.36 10.22
CA LEU A 33 -12.20 9.81 9.02
C LEU A 33 -13.01 10.87 8.28
N GLY A 34 -13.73 11.73 9.00
CA GLY A 34 -14.51 12.82 8.42
C GLY A 34 -13.63 13.87 7.74
N ALA A 35 -12.51 14.26 8.38
CA ALA A 35 -11.53 15.15 7.77
C ALA A 35 -10.90 14.55 6.50
N LEU A 36 -10.59 13.26 6.53
CA LEU A 36 -10.05 12.54 5.36
C LEU A 36 -11.07 12.46 4.21
N ASP A 37 -12.33 12.11 4.51
CA ASP A 37 -13.39 12.02 3.51
C ASP A 37 -13.73 13.40 2.91
N ALA A 38 -13.68 14.47 3.70
CA ALA A 38 -13.83 15.85 3.20
C ALA A 38 -12.68 16.23 2.25
N TRP A 39 -11.44 15.92 2.63
CA TRP A 39 -10.28 16.19 1.76
C TRP A 39 -10.32 15.37 0.45
N ILE A 40 -10.79 14.12 0.49
CA ILE A 40 -11.03 13.31 -0.72
C ILE A 40 -12.12 13.94 -1.60
N ALA A 41 -13.14 14.56 -1.01
CA ALA A 41 -14.22 15.20 -1.75
C ALA A 41 -13.76 16.47 -2.49
N ASP A 42 -12.77 17.18 -1.95
CA ASP A 42 -12.18 18.40 -2.53
C ASP A 42 -11.19 18.12 -3.67
N GLN A 43 -10.73 16.87 -3.83
CA GLN A 43 -9.78 16.49 -4.89
C GLN A 43 -10.44 16.43 -6.28
N PRO A 44 -9.74 16.87 -7.35
CA PRO A 44 -10.26 16.84 -8.72
C PRO A 44 -10.40 15.40 -9.23
N ASP A 45 -11.36 15.18 -10.14
CA ASP A 45 -11.58 13.84 -10.70
C ASP A 45 -10.37 13.36 -11.55
N PRO A 46 -9.96 12.08 -11.41
CA PRO A 46 -10.64 11.02 -10.66
C PRO A 46 -10.35 11.04 -9.16
N LYS A 47 -11.41 11.04 -8.34
CA LYS A 47 -11.29 11.03 -6.88
C LYS A 47 -10.40 9.87 -6.39
N PRO A 48 -9.34 10.16 -5.62
CA PRO A 48 -8.48 9.12 -5.08
C PRO A 48 -9.27 8.25 -4.11
N SER A 49 -9.05 6.94 -4.18
CA SER A 49 -9.63 6.02 -3.20
C SER A 49 -9.07 6.33 -1.81
N ARG A 50 -9.83 6.10 -0.72
CA ARG A 50 -9.36 6.28 0.67
C ARG A 50 -7.93 5.78 0.93
N PRO A 51 -7.51 4.56 0.51
CA PRO A 51 -6.14 4.11 0.74
C PRO A 51 -5.09 4.86 -0.07
N GLU A 52 -5.42 5.38 -1.26
CA GLU A 52 -4.50 6.23 -2.04
C GLU A 52 -4.37 7.61 -1.42
N ALA A 53 -5.49 8.23 -1.02
CA ALA A 53 -5.51 9.50 -0.31
C ALA A 53 -4.67 9.43 0.97
N ILE A 54 -4.81 8.37 1.78
CA ILE A 54 -3.99 8.18 2.97
C ILE A 54 -2.49 8.10 2.63
N ARG A 55 -2.12 7.45 1.52
CA ARG A 55 -0.72 7.37 1.08
C ARG A 55 -0.18 8.72 0.65
N GLU A 56 -0.95 9.51 -0.09
CA GLU A 56 -0.59 10.87 -0.49
C GLU A 56 -0.40 11.75 0.74
N ALA A 57 -1.38 11.79 1.65
CA ALA A 57 -1.28 12.57 2.88
C ALA A 57 -0.07 12.18 3.74
N LEU A 58 0.24 10.86 3.83
CA LEU A 58 1.44 10.37 4.51
C LEU A 58 2.72 10.81 3.79
N ALA A 59 2.78 10.68 2.47
CA ALA A 59 3.94 11.07 1.68
C ALA A 59 4.20 12.58 1.78
N GLU A 60 3.17 13.41 1.62
CA GLU A 60 3.26 14.87 1.76
C GLU A 60 3.71 15.27 3.17
N HIS A 61 3.10 14.71 4.22
CA HIS A 61 3.46 15.01 5.60
C HIS A 61 4.90 14.60 5.95
N LEU A 62 5.33 13.43 5.47
CA LEU A 62 6.70 12.94 5.69
C LEU A 62 7.73 13.72 4.87
N THR A 63 7.37 14.15 3.66
CA THR A 63 8.22 15.02 2.82
C THR A 63 8.35 16.40 3.43
N ALA A 64 7.26 16.99 3.91
CA ALA A 64 7.25 18.29 4.59
C ALA A 64 8.14 18.29 5.85
N LYS A 65 8.25 17.15 6.54
CA LYS A 65 9.12 16.97 7.69
C LYS A 65 10.55 16.51 7.34
N GLY A 66 10.85 16.25 6.07
CA GLY A 66 12.17 15.82 5.59
C GLY A 66 12.52 14.36 5.89
N TYR A 67 11.54 13.52 6.27
CA TYR A 67 11.73 12.08 6.45
C TYR A 67 11.63 11.30 5.14
N LEU A 68 10.90 11.84 4.16
CA LEU A 68 10.92 11.40 2.77
C LEU A 68 11.78 12.40 1.97
N LYS A 69 12.65 11.88 1.10
CA LYS A 69 13.56 12.65 0.25
C LYS A 69 13.41 12.23 -1.20
#